data_AF-A0AAX3B9A4-F1
#
_entry.id   AF-A0AAX3B9A4-F1
#
_cell.length_a   1.000
_cell.length_b   1.000
_cell.length_c   1.000
_cell.angle_alpha   90.00
_cell.angle_beta   90.00
_cell.angle_gamma   90.00
#
_symmetry.space_group_name_H-M   'P 1'
#
loop_
_entity.id
_entity.type
_entity.pdbx_description
1 polymer ?
#
loop_
_entity_poly.entity_id
_entity_poly.type
_entity_poly.pdbx_seq_one_letter_code
_entity_poly.pdbx_strand_id
1 'polypeptide(L)'
;MGFNFWNESKFQLLPLVFDSVKGEPFHEDEYKLDQQQVKIQFYYLKQNEYQDNFTKLNQYVVWTLKDNIYRVFIDKFYYEKFSILYQPEINIFFIKYILNSLKTYNSMLLKRYFYMFCGFLFYVLNVIVFFKLNYFLGNFKLLLIFLFFLLFLIFSLYLIKNQNSVFVDKKKKLFQEFKNNMESFLGKEVTEKILLEHKEYLTFISDKIKNENE
;
A
#
# COMPACT_ATOMS: atom_id res chain seq x y z
N MET A 1 11.92 -15.07 17.16
CA MET A 1 12.07 -13.64 17.50
C MET A 1 11.59 -12.81 16.33
N GLY A 2 10.50 -12.05 16.50
CA GLY A 2 10.04 -11.11 15.48
C GLY A 2 10.86 -9.83 15.57
N PHE A 3 11.68 -9.54 14.56
CA PHE A 3 12.31 -8.23 14.44
C PHE A 3 11.23 -7.18 14.19
N ASN A 4 10.85 -6.43 15.22
CA ASN A 4 9.86 -5.35 15.13
C ASN A 4 10.60 -4.04 14.87
N PHE A 5 11.10 -3.86 13.63
CA PHE A 5 11.71 -2.60 13.16
C PHE A 5 10.66 -1.54 12.76
N TRP A 6 9.43 -1.62 13.30
CA TRP A 6 8.37 -0.70 12.93
C TRP A 6 8.32 0.46 13.93
N ASN A 7 8.74 1.64 13.47
CA ASN A 7 8.50 2.89 14.18
C ASN A 7 7.38 3.64 13.43
N GLU A 8 6.20 3.66 14.03
CA GLU A 8 4.98 4.30 13.52
C GLU A 8 5.22 5.76 13.13
N SER A 9 5.99 6.48 13.95
CA SER A 9 6.27 7.92 13.78
C SER A 9 7.15 8.28 12.58
N LYS A 10 7.86 7.31 11.98
CA LYS A 10 8.75 7.56 10.83
C LYS A 10 8.13 7.16 9.50
N PHE A 11 6.90 6.65 9.51
CA PHE A 11 6.28 6.14 8.31
C PHE A 11 5.65 7.26 7.48
N GLN A 12 5.83 7.20 6.16
CA GLN A 12 5.28 8.16 5.21
C GLN A 12 4.52 7.42 4.09
N LEU A 13 3.34 7.93 3.74
CA LEU A 13 2.54 7.47 2.61
C LEU A 13 2.48 8.58 1.57
N LEU A 14 3.06 8.32 0.39
CA LEU A 14 3.08 9.24 -0.74
C LEU A 14 3.58 10.67 -0.36
N PRO A 15 4.80 10.81 0.21
CA PRO A 15 5.29 12.10 0.70
C PRO A 15 5.39 13.18 -0.39
N LEU A 16 5.71 12.79 -1.63
CA LEU A 16 5.74 13.73 -2.77
C LEU A 16 4.36 14.32 -3.07
N VAL A 17 3.32 13.49 -2.98
CA VAL A 17 1.93 13.92 -3.18
C VAL A 17 1.50 14.80 -2.02
N PHE A 18 1.86 14.42 -0.79
CA PHE A 18 1.63 15.21 0.42
C PHE A 18 2.20 16.62 0.32
N ASP A 19 3.44 16.75 -0.15
CA ASP A 19 4.17 18.03 -0.23
C ASP A 19 3.71 18.92 -1.40
N SER A 20 3.09 18.35 -2.43
CA SER A 20 2.63 19.08 -3.63
C SER A 20 1.27 19.80 -3.48
N VAL A 21 0.76 19.94 -2.26
CA VAL A 21 -0.53 20.59 -2.01
C VAL A 21 -0.45 22.11 -2.19
N LYS A 22 -1.53 22.70 -2.72
CA LYS A 22 -1.68 24.14 -2.90
C LYS A 22 -2.93 24.67 -2.18
N GLY A 23 -2.76 25.79 -1.49
CA GLY A 23 -3.84 26.44 -0.74
C GLY A 23 -4.15 25.75 0.59
N GLU A 24 -5.27 26.15 1.19
CA GLU A 24 -5.70 25.69 2.52
C GLU A 24 -6.62 24.47 2.43
N PRO A 25 -6.67 23.64 3.50
CA PRO A 25 -7.64 22.57 3.61
C PRO A 25 -9.05 23.13 3.72
N PHE A 26 -10.02 22.44 3.12
CA PHE A 26 -11.43 22.82 3.23
C PHE A 26 -12.09 22.27 4.50
N HIS A 27 -11.48 21.25 5.12
CA HIS A 27 -11.94 20.64 6.37
C HIS A 27 -10.74 20.07 7.13
N GLU A 28 -10.70 20.26 8.45
CA GLU A 28 -9.66 19.72 9.32
C GLU A 28 -10.28 19.10 10.55
N ASP A 29 -9.74 17.97 10.97
CA ASP A 29 -10.12 17.31 12.21
C ASP A 29 -8.88 16.88 13.00
N GLU A 30 -9.02 16.87 14.33
CA GLU A 30 -8.02 16.33 15.24
C GLU A 30 -8.61 15.18 16.08
N TYR A 31 -7.91 14.05 16.10
CA TYR A 31 -8.35 12.83 16.76
C TYR A 31 -7.30 12.32 17.73
N LYS A 32 -7.73 11.53 18.71
CA LYS A 32 -6.82 10.71 19.54
C LYS A 32 -6.89 9.27 19.07
N LEU A 33 -5.79 8.77 18.49
CA LEU A 33 -5.61 7.38 18.10
C LEU A 33 -4.52 6.77 18.99
N ASP A 34 -4.85 5.74 19.78
CA ASP A 34 -3.89 5.00 20.60
C ASP A 34 -2.93 5.89 21.41
N GLN A 35 -3.49 6.93 22.06
CA GLN A 35 -2.79 7.95 22.87
C GLN A 35 -1.95 8.97 22.09
N GLN A 36 -1.91 8.92 20.76
CA GLN A 36 -1.29 9.94 19.90
C GLN A 36 -2.35 10.86 19.29
N GLN A 37 -2.04 12.15 19.22
CA GLN A 37 -2.85 13.11 18.45
C GLN A 37 -2.57 12.93 16.96
N VAL A 38 -3.65 12.76 16.20
CA VAL A 38 -3.64 12.59 14.75
C VAL A 38 -4.42 13.73 14.13
N LYS A 39 -3.77 14.47 13.23
CA LYS A 39 -4.42 15.53 12.45
C LYS A 39 -4.79 15.01 11.07
N ILE A 40 -6.05 15.17 10.68
CA ILE A 40 -6.52 14.90 9.31
C ILE A 40 -6.88 16.21 8.65
N GLN A 41 -6.34 16.45 7.46
CA GLN A 41 -6.61 17.62 6.65
C GLN A 41 -7.20 17.17 5.30
N PHE A 42 -8.35 17.70 4.94
CA PHE A 42 -9.02 17.41 3.69
C PHE A 42 -8.78 18.53 2.69
N TYR A 43 -8.31 18.14 1.51
CA TYR A 43 -8.06 19.01 0.37
C TYR A 43 -8.83 18.47 -0.83
N TYR A 44 -9.30 19.36 -1.70
CA TYR A 44 -9.84 18.92 -2.97
C TYR A 44 -8.72 18.35 -3.83
N LEU A 45 -8.99 17.28 -4.59
CA LEU A 45 -8.00 16.64 -5.45
C LEU A 45 -7.33 17.64 -6.41
N LYS A 46 -8.10 18.63 -6.87
CA LYS A 46 -7.61 19.73 -7.72
C LYS A 46 -6.52 20.62 -7.12
N GLN A 47 -6.34 20.56 -5.80
CA GLN A 47 -5.30 21.29 -5.09
C GLN A 47 -3.96 20.56 -5.11
N ASN A 48 -3.87 19.38 -5.75
CA ASN A 48 -2.68 18.58 -5.84
C ASN A 48 -2.09 18.62 -7.26
N GLU A 49 -0.76 18.74 -7.37
CA GLU A 49 -0.09 18.76 -8.68
C GLU A 49 -0.24 17.45 -9.46
N TYR A 50 -0.46 16.32 -8.78
CA TYR A 50 -0.62 15.00 -9.39
C TYR A 50 -2.08 14.64 -9.68
N GLN A 51 -3.02 15.60 -9.62
CA GLN A 51 -4.45 15.34 -9.83
C GLN A 51 -4.74 14.54 -11.11
N ASP A 52 -4.12 14.89 -12.23
CA ASP A 52 -4.41 14.29 -13.54
C ASP A 52 -4.00 12.82 -13.57
N ASN A 53 -2.93 12.47 -12.84
CA ASN A 53 -2.48 11.08 -12.73
C ASN A 53 -3.48 10.24 -11.94
N PHE A 54 -4.06 10.79 -10.88
CA PHE A 54 -5.06 10.10 -10.08
C PHE A 54 -6.39 9.94 -10.82
N THR A 55 -6.84 10.99 -11.51
CA THR A 55 -8.06 10.92 -12.33
C THR A 55 -7.91 9.88 -13.45
N LYS A 56 -6.76 9.80 -14.13
CA LYS A 56 -6.48 8.74 -15.13
C LYS A 56 -6.51 7.33 -14.53
N LEU A 57 -6.20 7.18 -13.25
CA LEU A 57 -6.25 5.90 -12.52
C LEU A 57 -7.61 5.63 -11.87
N ASN A 58 -8.64 6.45 -12.13
CA ASN A 58 -9.95 6.40 -11.46
C ASN A 58 -9.83 6.48 -9.93
N GLN A 59 -8.85 7.22 -9.41
CA GLN A 59 -8.62 7.43 -7.99
C GLN A 59 -9.16 8.80 -7.59
N TYR A 60 -10.35 8.81 -7.00
CA TYR A 60 -11.05 10.02 -6.55
C TYR A 60 -10.76 10.40 -5.10
N VAL A 61 -10.05 9.52 -4.37
CA VAL A 61 -9.69 9.71 -2.97
C VAL A 61 -8.28 9.18 -2.78
N VAL A 62 -7.37 10.02 -2.28
CA VAL A 62 -5.98 9.66 -2.04
C VAL A 62 -5.62 10.05 -0.61
N TRP A 63 -5.31 9.04 0.20
CA TRP A 63 -4.77 9.24 1.54
C TRP A 63 -3.26 9.33 1.48
N THR A 64 -2.70 10.32 2.16
CA THR A 64 -1.27 10.54 2.30
C THR A 64 -0.94 10.78 3.77
N LEU A 65 0.28 10.47 4.17
CA LEU A 65 0.74 10.54 5.56
C LEU A 65 2.18 11.03 5.59
N LYS A 66 2.44 12.06 6.39
CA LYS A 66 3.79 12.55 6.69
C LYS A 66 3.78 13.18 8.07
N ASP A 67 4.77 12.84 8.90
CA ASP A 67 4.97 13.41 10.23
C ASP A 67 3.70 13.40 11.12
N ASN A 68 2.96 12.28 11.12
CA ASN A 68 1.67 12.08 11.82
C ASN A 68 0.50 12.96 11.36
N ILE A 69 0.65 13.68 10.24
CA ILE A 69 -0.42 14.41 9.58
C ILE A 69 -0.94 13.58 8.42
N TYR A 70 -2.24 13.33 8.40
CA TYR A 70 -2.93 12.69 7.28
C TYR A 70 -3.52 13.77 6.38
N ARG A 71 -3.17 13.73 5.10
CA ARG A 71 -3.83 14.57 4.10
C ARG A 71 -4.66 13.70 3.18
N VAL A 72 -5.94 14.04 3.06
CA VAL A 72 -6.89 13.37 2.17
C VAL A 72 -7.17 14.29 0.99
N PHE A 73 -6.73 13.88 -0.19
CA PHE A 73 -7.06 14.55 -1.44
C PHE A 73 -8.28 13.89 -2.05
N ILE A 74 -9.36 14.64 -2.22
CA ILE A 74 -10.65 14.07 -2.62
C ILE A 74 -11.33 14.89 -3.70
N ASP A 75 -11.90 14.22 -4.70
CA ASP A 75 -12.74 14.89 -5.68
C ASP A 75 -13.96 15.54 -5.00
N LYS A 76 -14.32 16.75 -5.42
CA LYS A 76 -15.38 17.51 -4.78
C LYS A 76 -16.74 16.81 -4.88
N PHE A 77 -17.10 16.34 -6.07
CA PHE A 77 -18.39 15.68 -6.29
C PHE A 77 -18.43 14.33 -5.58
N TYR A 78 -17.29 13.63 -5.55
CA TYR A 78 -17.17 12.40 -4.78
C TYR A 78 -17.39 12.63 -3.28
N TYR A 79 -16.76 13.66 -2.70
CA TYR A 79 -16.94 13.99 -1.28
C TYR A 79 -18.39 14.35 -0.97
N GLU A 80 -19.05 15.16 -1.81
CA GLU A 80 -20.44 15.54 -1.61
C GLU A 80 -21.37 14.32 -1.61
N LYS A 81 -21.17 13.38 -2.55
CA LYS A 81 -21.98 12.16 -2.67
C LYS A 81 -21.74 11.17 -1.52
N PHE A 82 -20.49 11.01 -1.09
CA PHE A 82 -20.09 10.01 -0.10
C PHE A 82 -19.65 10.62 1.24
N SER A 83 -20.16 11.80 1.59
CA SER A 83 -19.78 12.56 2.79
C SER A 83 -19.88 11.74 4.08
N ILE A 84 -20.85 10.83 4.15
CA ILE A 84 -21.03 9.91 5.27
C ILE A 84 -19.78 9.06 5.58
N LEU A 85 -18.96 8.72 4.57
CA LEU A 85 -17.73 7.94 4.74
C LEU A 85 -16.59 8.72 5.41
N TYR A 86 -16.73 10.03 5.56
CA TYR A 86 -15.69 10.91 6.10
C TYR A 86 -16.02 11.44 7.49
N GLN A 87 -16.94 10.77 8.18
CA GLN A 87 -17.21 11.00 9.59
C GLN A 87 -16.01 10.57 10.46
N PRO A 88 -15.80 11.21 11.61
CA PRO A 88 -14.75 10.89 12.58
C PRO A 88 -14.45 9.40 12.79
N GLU A 89 -15.46 8.60 13.10
CA GLU A 89 -15.31 7.19 13.43
C GLU A 89 -14.85 6.37 12.22
N ILE A 90 -15.36 6.71 11.04
CA ILE A 90 -15.01 6.02 9.79
C ILE A 90 -13.60 6.40 9.34
N ASN A 91 -13.21 7.67 9.50
CA ASN A 91 -11.83 8.11 9.25
C ASN A 91 -10.84 7.32 10.11
N ILE A 92 -11.17 7.07 11.39
CA ILE A 92 -10.38 6.22 12.28
C ILE A 92 -10.29 4.79 11.75
N PHE A 93 -11.40 4.20 11.28
CA PHE A 93 -11.37 2.87 10.67
C PHE A 93 -10.50 2.83 9.41
N PHE A 94 -10.57 3.85 8.56
CA PHE A 94 -9.72 3.98 7.37
C PHE A 94 -8.23 4.06 7.73
N ILE A 95 -7.88 4.91 8.70
CA ILE A 95 -6.49 5.04 9.17
C ILE A 95 -5.97 3.70 9.68
N LYS A 96 -6.75 3.01 10.54
CA LYS A 96 -6.38 1.68 11.04
C LYS A 96 -6.17 0.67 9.92
N TYR A 97 -7.06 0.66 8.93
CA TYR A 97 -6.93 -0.19 7.75
C TYR A 97 -5.66 0.11 6.94
N ILE A 98 -5.37 1.38 6.69
CA ILE A 98 -4.18 1.84 5.95
C ILE A 98 -2.91 1.44 6.71
N LEU A 99 -2.81 1.78 7.99
CA LEU A 99 -1.65 1.46 8.83
C LEU A 99 -1.41 -0.04 8.93
N ASN A 100 -2.45 -0.84 9.16
CA ASN A 100 -2.32 -2.29 9.24
C ASN A 100 -1.91 -2.92 7.89
N SER A 101 -2.43 -2.39 6.79
CA SER A 101 -2.06 -2.84 5.44
C SER A 101 -0.58 -2.56 5.16
N LEU A 102 -0.10 -1.38 5.53
CA LEU A 102 1.28 -0.96 5.34
C LEU A 102 2.24 -1.71 6.26
N LYS A 103 1.89 -1.88 7.55
CA LYS A 103 2.64 -2.71 8.50
C LYS A 103 2.79 -4.13 7.98
N THR A 104 1.71 -4.70 7.45
CA THR A 104 1.72 -6.03 6.84
C THR A 104 2.68 -6.07 5.64
N TYR A 105 2.56 -5.11 4.72
CA TYR A 105 3.42 -5.02 3.54
C TYR A 105 4.90 -4.88 3.90
N ASN A 106 5.25 -3.95 4.78
CA ASN A 106 6.62 -3.72 5.23
C ASN A 106 7.21 -4.94 5.93
N SER A 107 6.43 -5.63 6.77
CA SER A 107 6.90 -6.85 7.44
C SER A 107 7.24 -7.96 6.43
N MET A 108 6.48 -8.05 5.33
CA MET A 108 6.74 -9.00 4.26
C MET A 108 7.95 -8.60 3.44
N LEU A 109 8.05 -7.32 3.06
CA LEU A 109 9.21 -6.77 2.37
C LEU A 109 10.50 -7.04 3.13
N LEU A 110 10.52 -6.77 4.44
CA LEU A 110 11.72 -6.97 5.26
C LEU A 110 12.12 -8.44 5.30
N LYS A 111 11.16 -9.36 5.47
CA LYS A 111 11.40 -10.81 5.36
C LYS A 111 11.94 -11.18 3.97
N ARG A 112 11.37 -10.61 2.91
CA ARG A 112 11.83 -10.83 1.53
C ARG A 112 13.28 -10.45 1.35
N TYR A 113 13.63 -9.23 1.74
CA TYR A 113 14.99 -8.73 1.61
C TYR A 113 15.96 -9.55 2.45
N PHE A 114 15.56 -9.95 3.65
CA PHE A 114 16.37 -10.86 4.47
C PHE A 114 16.66 -12.19 3.77
N TYR A 115 15.63 -12.88 3.24
CA TYR A 115 15.84 -14.14 2.53
C TYR A 115 16.62 -13.99 1.23
N MET A 116 16.38 -12.91 0.46
CA MET A 116 17.17 -12.61 -0.74
C MET A 116 18.63 -12.35 -0.38
N PHE A 117 18.89 -11.61 0.70
CA PHE A 117 20.24 -11.35 1.19
C PHE A 117 20.94 -12.64 1.63
N CYS A 118 20.28 -13.50 2.40
CA CYS A 118 20.82 -14.82 2.76
C CYS A 118 21.09 -15.69 1.53
N GLY A 119 20.17 -15.72 0.55
CA GLY A 119 20.36 -16.45 -0.70
C GLY A 119 21.52 -15.93 -1.53
N PHE A 120 21.71 -14.60 -1.56
CA PHE A 120 22.84 -13.96 -2.23
C PHE A 120 24.16 -14.29 -1.54
N LEU A 121 24.22 -14.20 -0.20
CA LEU A 121 25.40 -14.62 0.57
C LEU A 121 25.75 -16.09 0.33
N PHE A 122 24.74 -16.97 0.30
CA PHE A 122 24.92 -18.38 -0.02
C PHE A 122 25.50 -18.56 -1.43
N TYR A 123 24.99 -17.84 -2.43
CA TYR A 123 25.55 -17.82 -3.78
C TYR A 123 27.02 -17.39 -3.79
N VAL A 124 27.36 -16.26 -3.15
CA VAL A 124 28.73 -15.74 -3.08
C VAL A 124 29.68 -16.74 -2.40
N LEU A 125 29.25 -17.38 -1.31
CA LEU A 125 30.04 -18.41 -0.63
C LEU A 125 30.34 -19.60 -1.57
N ASN A 126 29.34 -20.07 -2.32
CA ASN A 126 29.54 -21.15 -3.30
C ASN A 126 30.51 -20.73 -4.41
N VAL A 127 30.42 -19.50 -4.91
CA VAL A 127 31.38 -18.97 -5.89
C VAL A 127 32.80 -19.02 -5.33
N ILE A 128 33.03 -18.52 -4.11
CA ILE A 128 34.35 -18.54 -3.46
C ILE A 128 34.87 -19.99 -3.32
N VAL A 129 34.01 -20.91 -2.88
CA VAL A 129 34.36 -22.34 -2.74
C VAL A 129 34.75 -22.95 -4.09
N PHE A 130 33.98 -22.70 -5.14
CA PHE A 130 34.26 -23.21 -6.48
C PHE A 130 35.55 -22.64 -7.07
N PHE A 131 35.88 -21.38 -6.79
CA PHE A 131 37.18 -20.80 -7.15
C PHE A 131 38.35 -21.39 -6.37
N LYS A 132 38.18 -21.76 -5.09
CA LYS A 132 39.22 -22.47 -4.33
C LYS A 132 39.43 -23.90 -4.80
N LEU A 133 38.37 -24.57 -5.25
CA LEU A 133 38.40 -25.93 -5.77
C LEU A 133 38.77 -26.02 -7.27
N ASN A 134 39.42 -24.99 -7.82
CA ASN A 134 39.71 -24.86 -9.24
C ASN A 134 40.44 -26.09 -9.82
N TYR A 135 41.35 -26.69 -9.05
CA TYR A 135 42.11 -27.88 -9.44
C TYR A 135 41.22 -29.12 -9.66
N PHE A 136 40.15 -29.27 -8.87
CA PHE A 136 39.23 -30.41 -8.95
C PHE A 136 38.09 -30.19 -9.97
N LEU A 137 37.60 -28.95 -10.07
CA LEU A 137 36.42 -28.64 -10.89
C LEU A 137 36.74 -28.28 -12.34
N GLY A 138 37.96 -27.79 -12.62
CA GLY A 138 38.39 -27.41 -13.96
C GLY A 138 37.35 -26.56 -14.71
N ASN A 139 36.99 -27.01 -15.91
CA ASN A 139 36.04 -26.32 -16.79
C ASN A 139 34.58 -26.37 -16.30
N PHE A 140 34.21 -27.31 -15.42
CA PHE A 140 32.85 -27.39 -14.87
C PHE A 140 32.51 -26.27 -13.89
N LYS A 141 33.52 -25.57 -13.37
CA LYS A 141 33.35 -24.47 -12.40
C LYS A 141 32.37 -23.41 -12.87
N LEU A 142 32.52 -22.94 -14.11
CA LEU A 142 31.67 -21.87 -14.66
C LEU A 142 30.22 -22.34 -14.82
N LEU A 143 30.03 -23.59 -15.23
CA LEU A 143 28.70 -24.19 -15.35
C LEU A 143 28.02 -24.31 -13.97
N LEU A 144 28.73 -24.74 -12.94
CA LEU A 144 28.19 -24.81 -11.58
C LEU A 144 27.84 -23.42 -11.03
N ILE A 145 28.72 -22.43 -11.20
CA ILE A 145 28.43 -21.04 -10.79
C ILE A 145 27.15 -20.54 -11.48
N PHE A 146 27.01 -20.78 -12.78
CA PHE A 146 25.83 -20.41 -13.54
C PHE A 146 24.57 -21.14 -13.05
N LEU A 147 24.67 -22.44 -12.74
CA LEU A 147 23.56 -23.22 -12.20
C LEU A 147 23.09 -22.69 -10.84
N PHE A 148 24.01 -22.39 -9.92
CA PHE A 148 23.67 -21.80 -8.62
C PHE A 148 23.06 -20.40 -8.76
N PHE A 149 23.52 -19.61 -9.74
CA PHE A 149 22.90 -18.33 -10.06
C PHE A 149 21.46 -18.50 -10.54
N LEU A 150 21.19 -19.44 -11.45
CA LEU A 150 19.83 -19.76 -11.90
C LEU A 150 18.93 -20.21 -10.75
N LEU A 151 19.43 -21.07 -9.86
CA LEU A 151 18.69 -21.51 -8.67
C LEU A 151 18.33 -20.33 -7.76
N PHE A 152 19.27 -19.40 -7.56
CA PHE A 152 19.00 -18.17 -6.79
C PHE A 152 17.92 -17.29 -7.44
N LEU A 153 17.95 -17.13 -8.77
CA LEU A 153 16.91 -16.38 -9.49
C LEU A 153 15.53 -17.05 -9.36
N ILE A 154 15.45 -18.36 -9.58
CA ILE A 154 14.20 -19.12 -9.46
C ILE A 154 13.64 -19.00 -8.04
N PHE A 155 14.49 -19.15 -7.02
CA PHE A 155 14.13 -18.97 -5.63
C PHE A 155 13.60 -17.56 -5.34
N SER A 156 14.26 -16.54 -5.87
CA SER A 156 13.86 -15.13 -5.70
C SER A 156 12.50 -14.84 -6.33
N LEU A 157 12.25 -15.33 -7.55
CA LEU A 157 10.96 -15.20 -8.23
C LEU A 157 9.85 -15.94 -7.48
N TYR A 158 10.14 -17.13 -6.99
CA TYR A 158 9.20 -17.89 -6.16
C TYR A 158 8.82 -17.14 -4.89
N LEU A 159 9.79 -16.57 -4.17
CA LEU A 159 9.54 -15.75 -2.98
C LEU A 159 8.65 -14.54 -3.29
N ILE A 160 8.92 -13.82 -4.39
CA ILE A 160 8.10 -12.68 -4.81
C ILE A 160 6.66 -13.13 -5.07
N LYS A 161 6.47 -14.20 -5.85
CA LYS A 161 5.14 -14.70 -6.19
C LYS A 161 4.36 -15.14 -4.95
N ASN A 162 4.99 -15.93 -4.08
CA ASN A 162 4.36 -16.45 -2.86
C ASN A 162 4.02 -15.33 -1.86
N GLN A 163 4.90 -14.36 -1.67
CA GLN A 163 4.59 -13.25 -0.76
C GLN A 163 3.49 -12.34 -1.31
N ASN A 164 3.43 -12.13 -2.63
CA ASN A 164 2.37 -11.35 -3.25
C ASN A 164 0.98 -11.99 -3.04
N SER A 165 0.86 -13.31 -3.21
CA SER A 165 -0.42 -14.00 -2.94
C SER A 165 -0.82 -13.88 -1.47
N VAL A 166 0.13 -14.12 -0.55
CA VAL A 166 -0.13 -13.99 0.89
C VAL A 166 -0.50 -12.55 1.28
N PHE A 167 0.11 -11.54 0.64
CA PHE A 167 -0.24 -10.14 0.86
C PHE A 167 -1.67 -9.84 0.41
N VAL A 168 -2.07 -10.32 -0.77
CA VAL A 168 -3.44 -10.16 -1.28
C VAL A 168 -4.46 -10.76 -0.32
N ASP A 169 -4.21 -11.97 0.21
CA ASP A 169 -5.12 -12.61 1.15
C ASP A 169 -5.21 -11.87 2.49
N LYS A 170 -4.09 -11.37 3.01
CA LYS A 170 -4.11 -10.54 4.22
C LYS A 170 -4.81 -9.21 4.00
N LYS A 171 -4.60 -8.57 2.85
CA LYS A 171 -5.29 -7.33 2.47
C LYS A 171 -6.80 -7.53 2.41
N LYS A 172 -7.28 -8.65 1.84
CA LYS A 172 -8.70 -9.02 1.84
C LYS A 172 -9.26 -9.15 3.26
N LYS A 173 -8.52 -9.79 4.18
CA LYS A 173 -8.93 -9.91 5.59
C LYS A 173 -9.03 -8.55 6.29
N LEU A 174 -8.03 -7.68 6.11
CA LEU A 174 -8.05 -6.33 6.66
C LEU A 174 -9.20 -5.49 6.09
N PHE A 175 -9.50 -5.64 4.80
CA PHE A 175 -10.64 -4.96 4.18
C PHE A 175 -11.97 -5.49 4.72
N GLN A 176 -12.09 -6.80 4.95
CA GLN A 176 -13.29 -7.36 5.58
C GLN A 176 -13.47 -6.85 7.01
N GLU A 177 -12.39 -6.74 7.79
CA GLU A 177 -12.44 -6.14 9.13
C GLU A 177 -12.89 -4.67 9.08
N PHE A 178 -12.33 -3.89 8.16
CA PHE A 178 -12.78 -2.51 7.90
C PHE A 178 -14.27 -2.45 7.57
N LYS A 179 -14.74 -3.31 6.66
CA LYS A 179 -16.16 -3.40 6.29
C LYS A 179 -17.04 -3.75 7.49
N ASN A 180 -16.65 -4.74 8.30
CA ASN A 180 -17.41 -5.12 9.49
C ASN A 180 -17.49 -3.97 10.51
N ASN A 181 -16.41 -3.20 10.68
CA ASN A 181 -16.41 -2.02 11.55
C ASN A 181 -17.36 -0.92 11.02
N MET A 182 -17.39 -0.70 9.69
CA MET A 182 -18.37 0.21 9.09
C MET A 182 -19.81 -0.29 9.28
N GLU A 183 -20.07 -1.59 9.05
CA GLU A 183 -21.41 -2.17 9.25
C GLU A 183 -21.88 -2.05 10.71
N SER A 184 -20.96 -2.21 11.66
CA SER A 184 -21.26 -2.03 13.08
C SER A 184 -21.59 -0.57 13.45
N PHE A 185 -21.07 0.40 12.72
CA PHE A 185 -21.24 1.83 13.01
C PHE A 185 -22.40 2.46 12.24
N LEU A 186 -22.46 2.25 10.92
CA LEU A 186 -23.48 2.80 10.03
C LEU A 186 -24.72 1.91 9.89
N GLY A 187 -24.61 0.64 10.25
CA GLY A 187 -25.60 -0.38 9.92
C GLY A 187 -25.30 -1.09 8.60
N LYS A 188 -25.71 -2.36 8.52
CA LYS A 188 -25.45 -3.23 7.37
C LYS A 188 -26.08 -2.71 6.07
N GLU A 189 -27.35 -2.33 6.12
CA GLU A 189 -28.08 -1.85 4.94
C GLU A 189 -27.46 -0.58 4.35
N VAL A 190 -27.10 0.39 5.21
CA VAL A 190 -26.46 1.64 4.80
C VAL A 190 -25.10 1.35 4.16
N THR A 191 -24.32 0.46 4.77
CA THR A 191 -22.99 0.07 4.26
C THR A 191 -23.10 -0.62 2.89
N GLU A 192 -24.03 -1.57 2.73
CA GLU A 192 -24.26 -2.25 1.47
C GLU A 192 -24.73 -1.29 0.38
N LYS A 193 -25.61 -0.35 0.71
CA LYS A 193 -26.06 0.71 -0.20
C LYS A 193 -24.88 1.58 -0.67
N ILE A 194 -24.03 2.05 0.25
CA ILE A 194 -22.86 2.87 -0.11
C ILE A 194 -21.91 2.09 -1.02
N LEU A 195 -21.66 0.81 -0.74
CA LEU A 195 -20.79 -0.03 -1.58
C LEU A 195 -21.35 -0.20 -3.00
N LEU A 196 -22.67 -0.34 -3.12
CA LEU A 196 -23.34 -0.45 -4.41
C LEU A 196 -23.28 0.88 -5.19
N GLU A 197 -23.62 1.99 -4.54
CA GLU A 197 -23.54 3.35 -5.12
C GLU A 197 -22.12 3.73 -5.54
N HIS A 198 -21.12 3.29 -4.78
CA HIS A 198 -19.70 3.48 -5.14
C HIS A 198 -19.33 2.72 -6.41
N LYS A 199 -19.77 1.46 -6.53
CA LYS A 199 -19.51 0.64 -7.73
C LYS A 199 -20.18 1.24 -8.97
N GLU A 200 -21.42 1.70 -8.84
CA GLU A 200 -22.16 2.39 -9.90
C GLU A 200 -21.46 3.69 -10.30
N TYR A 201 -21.01 4.49 -9.32
CA TYR A 201 -20.26 5.72 -9.59
C TYR A 201 -18.99 5.46 -10.41
N LEU A 202 -18.19 4.45 -10.04
CA LEU A 202 -16.98 4.10 -10.78
C LEU A 202 -17.28 3.64 -12.22
N THR A 203 -18.40 2.92 -12.40
CA THR A 203 -18.82 2.44 -13.73
C THR A 203 -19.24 3.62 -14.60
N PHE A 204 -20.08 4.52 -14.06
CA PHE A 204 -20.52 5.73 -14.73
C PHE A 204 -19.36 6.62 -15.18
N ILE A 205 -18.37 6.87 -14.30
CA ILE A 205 -17.22 7.70 -14.68
C ILE A 205 -16.36 7.02 -15.74
N SER A 206 -16.12 5.72 -15.62
CA SER A 206 -15.37 4.95 -16.62
C SER A 206 -16.02 5.05 -18.02
N ASP A 207 -17.34 4.96 -18.10
CA ASP A 207 -18.05 5.04 -19.38
C ASP A 207 -18.05 6.47 -19.94
N LYS A 208 -18.18 7.48 -19.07
CA LYS A 208 -18.07 8.89 -19.47
C LYS A 208 -16.70 9.21 -20.08
N ILE A 209 -15.61 8.75 -19.46
CA ILE A 209 -14.25 8.98 -19.94
C ILE A 209 -14.00 8.29 -21.30
N LYS A 210 -14.58 7.09 -21.51
CA LYS A 210 -14.47 6.42 -22.83
C LYS A 210 -15.13 7.23 -23.93
N ASN A 211 -16.33 7.73 -23.68
CA ASN A 211 -17.11 8.48 -24.67
C ASN A 211 -16.53 9.87 -24.99
N GLU A 212 -15.73 10.47 -24.10
CA GLU A 212 -15.03 11.74 -24.34
C GLU A 212 -13.72 11.59 -25.12
N ASN A 213 -13.21 10.35 -25.27
CA ASN A 213 -11.96 10.05 -25.99
C ASN A 213 -12.19 9.34 -27.35
N GLU A 214 -13.44 9.13 -27.75
CA GLU A 214 -13.86 8.70 -29.10
C GLU A 214 -14.26 9.90 -29.96
#